data_AF-A0AA44LIW3-F1
#
_entry.id   AF-A0AA44LIW3-F1
#
_cell.length_a   1.000
_cell.length_b   1.000
_cell.length_c   1.000
_cell.angle_alpha   90.00
_cell.angle_beta   90.00
_cell.angle_gamma   90.00
#
_symmetry.space_group_name_H-M   'P 1'
#
loop_
_entity.id
_entity.type
_entity.pdbx_description
1 polymer ?
#
loop_
_entity_poly.entity_id
_entity_poly.type
_entity_poly.pdbx_seq_one_letter_code
_entity_poly.pdbx_strand_id
1 'polypeptide(L)'
;MTALNKQALREVANAANIASWGKWESYKPHKGARGYEVRVGAKAVAQHCLKVDSAFIAAANPSTVLALLDELEAAQSYAKDRDEENQDLMLTVGRLRVEREASEAELNNALCELLPGTQYMDPPDGGSVTPLEQVRRMVADYRDRISNLESRKVCVPRISNDEFWLSFNNRIFFREETYRSAVIKSIEAAGIGVKGE
;
A
#
# COMPACT_ATOMS: atom_id res chain seq x y z
N MET A 1 7.62 -1.63 44.25
CA MET A 1 6.24 -1.54 44.76
C MET A 1 5.46 -2.72 44.21
N THR A 2 4.73 -3.45 45.04
CA THR A 2 3.77 -4.47 44.57
C THR A 2 2.71 -3.78 43.72
N ALA A 3 2.43 -4.30 42.53
CA ALA A 3 1.41 -3.75 41.65
C ALA A 3 0.06 -3.68 42.39
N LEU A 4 -0.58 -2.52 42.35
CA LEU A 4 -1.85 -2.30 43.04
C LEU A 4 -2.92 -3.21 42.44
N ASN A 5 -3.59 -4.01 43.28
CA ASN A 5 -4.68 -4.87 42.82
C ASN A 5 -5.96 -4.05 42.59
N LYS A 6 -6.05 -3.43 41.41
CA LYS A 6 -7.18 -2.58 41.00
C LYS A 6 -8.50 -3.34 40.97
N GLN A 7 -8.46 -4.64 40.65
CA GLN A 7 -9.67 -5.45 40.55
C GLN A 7 -10.27 -5.73 41.94
N ALA A 8 -9.44 -6.09 42.92
CA ALA A 8 -9.88 -6.24 44.30
C ALA A 8 -10.42 -4.92 44.87
N LEU A 9 -9.76 -3.79 44.59
CA LEU A 9 -10.24 -2.48 45.01
C LEU A 9 -11.61 -2.13 44.40
N ARG A 10 -11.83 -2.44 43.11
CA ARG A 10 -13.14 -2.28 42.44
C ARG A 10 -14.23 -3.15 43.06
N GLU A 11 -13.93 -4.40 43.38
CA GLU A 11 -14.88 -5.33 43.98
C GLU A 11 -15.33 -4.87 45.36
N VAL A 12 -14.38 -4.46 46.20
CA VAL A 12 -14.67 -3.95 47.55
C VAL A 12 -15.41 -2.61 47.48
N ALA A 13 -15.04 -1.71 46.55
CA ALA A 13 -15.75 -0.45 46.32
C ALA A 13 -17.21 -0.69 45.87
N ASN A 14 -17.43 -1.61 44.93
CA ASN A 14 -18.77 -1.97 44.47
C ASN A 14 -19.60 -2.62 45.59
N ALA A 15 -19.00 -3.51 46.39
CA ALA A 15 -19.67 -4.11 47.53
C ALA A 15 -20.11 -3.06 48.56
N ALA A 16 -19.24 -2.11 48.91
CA ALA A 16 -19.55 -1.02 49.83
C ALA A 16 -20.66 -0.11 49.27
N ASN A 17 -20.59 0.23 47.98
CA ASN A 17 -21.62 1.05 47.33
C ASN A 17 -23.01 0.38 47.38
N ILE A 18 -23.08 -0.93 47.07
CA ILE A 18 -24.32 -1.71 47.11
C ILE A 18 -24.85 -1.84 48.55
N ALA A 19 -23.98 -2.09 49.52
CA ALA A 19 -24.38 -2.34 50.91
C ALA A 19 -24.83 -1.05 51.64
N SER A 20 -24.17 0.08 51.37
CA SER A 20 -24.35 1.32 52.12
C SER A 20 -25.43 2.24 51.53
N TRP A 21 -25.66 2.16 50.22
CA TRP A 21 -26.63 3.03 49.54
C TRP A 21 -27.71 2.26 48.77
N GLY A 22 -27.64 0.92 48.72
CA GLY A 22 -28.47 0.10 47.86
C GLY A 22 -28.04 0.19 46.38
N LYS A 23 -28.56 -0.70 45.53
CA LYS A 23 -28.50 -0.47 44.07
C LYS A 23 -29.42 0.72 43.75
N TRP A 24 -28.85 1.85 43.34
CA TRP A 24 -29.64 2.97 42.84
C TRP A 24 -30.35 2.56 41.55
N GLU A 25 -31.65 2.28 41.64
CA GLU A 25 -32.55 2.17 40.49
C GLU A 25 -33.25 3.51 40.25
N SER A 26 -33.54 3.84 38.99
CA SER A 26 -34.35 5.00 38.63
C SER A 26 -35.75 4.86 39.27
N TYR A 27 -36.11 5.79 40.16
CA TYR A 27 -37.44 5.83 40.78
C TYR A 27 -38.52 5.98 39.70
N LYS A 28 -39.36 4.96 39.53
CA LYS A 28 -40.59 5.05 38.74
C LYS A 28 -41.76 5.35 39.68
N PRO A 29 -42.28 6.59 39.72
CA PRO A 29 -43.45 6.88 40.55
C PRO A 29 -44.62 6.00 40.10
N HIS A 30 -45.18 5.20 41.00
CA HIS A 30 -46.40 4.47 40.70
C HIS A 30 -47.57 5.48 40.66
N LYS A 31 -48.46 5.36 39.66
CA LYS A 31 -49.68 6.17 39.61
C LYS A 31 -50.52 5.89 40.87
N GLY A 32 -50.58 6.86 41.79
CA GLY A 32 -51.65 6.95 42.79
C GLY A 32 -51.30 6.79 44.28
N ALA A 33 -50.04 6.74 44.71
CA ALA A 33 -49.74 6.63 46.14
C ALA A 33 -49.70 8.01 46.84
N ARG A 34 -50.82 8.41 47.45
CA ARG A 34 -50.86 9.45 48.48
C ARG A 34 -50.47 8.84 49.83
N GLY A 35 -49.34 9.33 50.35
CA GLY A 35 -49.01 9.46 51.77
C GLY A 35 -48.78 8.19 52.58
N TYR A 36 -47.53 7.74 52.71
CA TYR A 36 -46.87 7.39 54.00
C TYR A 36 -45.35 7.48 53.82
N GLU A 37 -44.64 7.98 54.84
CA GLU A 37 -43.17 7.95 54.93
C GLU A 37 -42.67 6.52 55.16
N VAL A 38 -41.59 6.12 54.48
CA VAL A 38 -40.86 4.88 54.76
C VAL A 38 -39.41 5.21 55.11
N ARG A 39 -39.06 5.09 56.39
CA ARG A 39 -37.70 4.76 56.83
C ARG A 39 -37.76 3.52 57.72
N VAL A 40 -37.81 2.35 57.09
CA VAL A 40 -37.41 1.13 57.79
C VAL A 40 -35.88 1.12 57.81
N GLY A 41 -35.29 1.30 59.00
CA GLY A 41 -33.96 0.71 59.24
C GLY A 41 -32.78 1.63 59.58
N ALA A 42 -32.94 2.87 60.05
CA ALA A 42 -31.78 3.68 60.50
C ALA A 42 -30.91 3.00 61.59
N LYS A 43 -31.45 2.01 62.31
CA LYS A 43 -30.74 1.20 63.33
C LYS A 43 -30.10 -0.10 62.79
N ALA A 44 -30.55 -0.59 61.62
CA ALA A 44 -30.01 -1.79 60.96
C ALA A 44 -29.00 -1.46 59.85
N VAL A 45 -29.19 -0.32 59.17
CA VAL A 45 -28.21 0.31 58.27
C VAL A 45 -26.90 0.55 59.02
N ALA A 46 -26.97 1.01 60.27
CA ALA A 46 -25.79 1.25 61.08
C ALA A 46 -24.96 0.00 61.43
N GLN A 47 -25.46 -1.24 61.30
CA GLN A 47 -24.68 -2.45 61.62
C GLN A 47 -24.21 -3.22 60.37
N HIS A 48 -24.98 -3.14 59.28
CA HIS A 48 -24.67 -3.84 58.02
C HIS A 48 -23.76 -3.01 57.09
N CYS A 49 -23.81 -1.67 57.16
CA CYS A 49 -22.92 -0.79 56.41
C CYS A 49 -21.49 -0.79 56.99
N LEU A 50 -21.34 -0.89 58.32
CA LEU A 50 -20.02 -0.82 58.99
C LEU A 50 -19.02 -1.90 58.58
N LYS A 51 -19.45 -3.12 58.25
CA LYS A 51 -18.53 -4.22 57.87
C LYS A 51 -18.03 -4.12 56.44
N VAL A 52 -18.87 -3.65 55.52
CA VAL A 52 -18.50 -3.55 54.11
C VAL A 52 -17.74 -2.23 53.87
N ASP A 53 -18.14 -1.16 54.57
CA ASP A 53 -17.42 0.11 54.58
C ASP A 53 -16.01 -0.03 55.20
N SER A 54 -15.81 -0.87 56.22
CA SER A 54 -14.49 -1.07 56.82
C SER A 54 -13.51 -1.79 55.88
N ALA A 55 -13.97 -2.76 55.09
CA ALA A 55 -13.15 -3.41 54.07
C ALA A 55 -12.73 -2.41 52.98
N PHE A 56 -13.65 -1.53 52.56
CA PHE A 56 -13.35 -0.47 51.60
C PHE A 56 -12.38 0.56 52.18
N ILE A 57 -12.59 1.04 53.39
CA ILE A 57 -11.70 2.01 54.05
C ILE A 57 -10.28 1.44 54.21
N ALA A 58 -10.15 0.16 54.55
CA ALA A 58 -8.85 -0.51 54.63
C ALA A 58 -8.15 -0.63 53.26
N ALA A 59 -8.91 -0.93 52.20
CA ALA A 59 -8.41 -1.05 50.84
C ALA A 59 -8.08 0.32 50.21
N ALA A 60 -8.93 1.33 50.43
CA ALA A 60 -8.82 2.70 49.94
C ALA A 60 -8.06 3.62 50.92
N ASN A 61 -6.98 3.10 51.50
CA ASN A 61 -6.12 3.86 52.39
C ASN A 61 -5.29 4.92 51.62
N PRO A 62 -4.65 5.90 52.31
CA PRO A 62 -3.86 6.94 51.66
C PRO A 62 -2.77 6.40 50.71
N SER A 63 -2.13 5.28 51.03
CA SER A 63 -1.09 4.67 50.17
C SER A 63 -1.68 4.13 48.87
N THR A 64 -2.86 3.50 48.91
CA THR A 64 -3.60 3.07 47.72
C THR A 64 -3.99 4.25 46.84
N VAL A 65 -4.48 5.35 47.45
CA VAL A 65 -4.88 6.55 46.71
C VAL A 65 -3.67 7.21 46.05
N LEU A 66 -2.55 7.34 46.75
CA LEU A 66 -1.31 7.88 46.18
C LEU A 66 -0.80 7.02 45.03
N ALA A 67 -0.79 5.70 45.17
CA ALA A 67 -0.39 4.79 44.09
C ALA A 67 -1.31 4.92 42.85
N LEU A 68 -2.61 5.14 43.03
CA LEU A 68 -3.53 5.40 41.92
C LEU A 68 -3.28 6.75 41.24
N LEU A 69 -2.89 7.78 42.01
CA LEU A 69 -2.52 9.09 41.47
C LEU A 69 -1.21 9.01 40.68
N ASP A 70 -0.18 8.37 41.22
CA ASP A 70 1.11 8.17 40.54
C ASP A 70 0.93 7.44 39.20
N GLU A 71 0.11 6.38 39.17
CA GLU A 71 -0.19 5.64 37.94
C GLU A 71 -1.03 6.46 36.95
N LEU A 72 -1.95 7.31 37.43
CA LEU A 72 -2.74 8.19 36.59
C LEU A 72 -1.87 9.28 35.96
N GLU A 73 -0.98 9.90 36.73
CA GLU A 73 -0.03 10.90 36.25
C GLU A 73 0.93 10.30 35.22
N ALA A 74 1.46 9.10 35.49
CA ALA A 74 2.30 8.38 34.53
C ALA A 74 1.54 8.05 33.23
N ALA A 75 0.28 7.60 33.33
CA ALA A 75 -0.55 7.33 32.15
C ALA A 75 -0.87 8.61 31.35
N GLN A 76 -1.10 9.74 32.04
CA GLN A 76 -1.30 11.04 31.39
C GLN A 76 -0.04 11.55 30.69
N SER A 77 1.13 11.40 31.31
CA SER A 77 2.41 11.73 30.68
C SER A 77 2.63 10.88 29.43
N TYR A 78 2.45 9.56 29.54
CA TYR A 78 2.59 8.65 28.40
C TYR A 78 1.63 9.00 27.25
N ALA A 79 0.38 9.36 27.56
CA ALA A 79 -0.58 9.77 26.54
C ALA A 79 -0.13 11.05 25.81
N LYS A 80 0.41 12.04 26.53
CA LYS A 80 0.98 13.26 25.92
C LYS A 80 2.16 12.95 25.01
N ASP A 81 3.11 12.16 25.49
CA ASP A 81 4.30 11.77 24.71
C ASP A 81 3.89 11.03 23.43
N ARG A 82 2.88 10.16 23.52
CA ARG A 82 2.32 9.44 22.36
C ARG A 82 1.60 10.36 21.38
N ASP A 83 0.86 11.36 21.87
CA ASP A 83 0.20 12.33 21.01
C ASP A 83 1.22 13.20 20.26
N GLU A 84 2.31 13.60 20.93
CA GLU A 84 3.42 14.32 20.30
C GLU A 84 4.12 13.47 19.23
N GLU A 85 4.44 12.21 19.54
CA GLU A 85 5.02 11.27 18.57
C GLU A 85 4.08 11.03 17.37
N ASN A 86 2.77 10.84 17.63
CA ASN A 86 1.77 10.65 16.58
C ASN A 86 1.65 11.89 15.68
N GLN A 87 1.77 13.10 16.25
CA GLN A 87 1.77 14.35 15.49
C GLN A 87 3.01 14.42 14.58
N ASP A 88 4.19 14.12 15.08
CA ASP A 88 5.42 14.10 14.27
C ASP A 88 5.36 13.04 13.15
N LEU A 89 4.86 11.85 13.47
CA LEU A 89 4.62 10.79 12.48
C LEU A 89 3.65 11.24 11.39
N MET A 90 2.57 11.94 11.75
CA MET A 90 1.60 12.47 10.79
C MET A 90 2.25 13.49 9.84
N LEU A 91 3.10 14.38 10.36
CA LEU A 91 3.84 15.35 9.54
C LEU A 91 4.83 14.64 8.59
N THR A 92 5.57 13.66 9.10
CA THR A 92 6.53 12.88 8.31
C THR A 92 5.83 12.07 7.23
N VAL A 93 4.73 11.39 7.53
CA VAL A 93 3.92 10.66 6.55
C VAL A 93 3.32 11.61 5.51
N GLY A 94 2.87 12.79 5.93
CA GLY A 94 2.39 13.84 5.02
C GLY A 94 3.46 14.25 4.01
N ARG A 95 4.69 14.55 4.49
CA ARG A 95 5.82 14.89 3.62
C ARG A 95 6.18 13.77 2.64
N LEU A 96 6.29 12.54 3.12
CA LEU A 96 6.64 11.38 2.27
C LEU A 96 5.59 11.11 1.19
N ARG A 97 4.30 11.36 1.46
CA ARG A 97 3.24 11.24 0.44
C ARG A 97 3.44 12.26 -0.69
N VAL A 98 3.71 13.51 -0.34
CA VAL A 98 3.97 14.57 -1.32
C VAL A 98 5.23 14.28 -2.13
N GLU A 99 6.31 13.86 -1.49
CA GLU A 99 7.56 13.48 -2.16
C GLU A 99 7.36 12.30 -3.12
N ARG A 100 6.58 11.28 -2.71
CA ARG A 100 6.23 10.15 -3.58
C ARG A 100 5.40 10.60 -4.77
N GLU A 101 4.37 11.40 -4.57
CA GLU A 101 3.51 11.90 -5.64
C GLU A 101 4.29 12.76 -6.65
N ALA A 102 5.21 13.59 -6.17
CA ALA A 102 6.11 14.37 -7.03
C ALA A 102 7.03 13.45 -7.85
N SER A 103 7.64 12.44 -7.22
CA SER A 103 8.50 11.48 -7.92
C SER A 103 7.74 10.62 -8.95
N GLU A 104 6.51 10.20 -8.62
CA GLU A 104 5.64 9.48 -9.57
C GLU A 104 5.25 10.37 -10.75
N ALA A 105 4.96 11.66 -10.52
CA ALA A 105 4.68 12.62 -11.58
C ALA A 105 5.90 12.87 -12.47
N GLU A 106 7.09 13.05 -11.89
CA GLU A 106 8.35 13.19 -12.63
C GLU A 106 8.63 11.97 -13.50
N LEU A 107 8.47 10.75 -12.95
CA LEU A 107 8.64 9.52 -13.70
C LEU A 107 7.64 9.43 -14.87
N ASN A 108 6.36 9.72 -14.62
CA ASN A 108 5.34 9.70 -15.66
C ASN A 108 5.63 10.72 -16.77
N ASN A 109 6.08 11.93 -16.41
CA ASN A 109 6.46 12.95 -17.39
C ASN A 109 7.67 12.50 -18.22
N ALA A 110 8.71 11.97 -17.59
CA ALA A 110 9.89 11.45 -18.29
C ALA A 110 9.53 10.30 -19.25
N LEU A 111 8.62 9.41 -18.84
CA LEU A 111 8.11 8.35 -19.73
C LEU A 111 7.33 8.94 -20.92
N CYS A 112 6.48 9.95 -20.68
CA CYS A 112 5.75 10.63 -21.74
C CYS A 112 6.67 11.33 -22.75
N GLU A 113 7.79 11.93 -22.31
CA GLU A 113 8.78 12.56 -23.19
C GLU A 113 9.53 11.55 -24.07
N LEU A 114 9.76 10.33 -23.57
CA LEU A 114 10.43 9.26 -24.33
C LEU A 114 9.51 8.58 -25.35
N LEU A 115 8.19 8.69 -25.18
CA LEU A 115 7.24 8.03 -26.06
C LEU A 115 7.17 8.76 -27.42
N PRO A 116 7.23 8.03 -28.55
CA PRO A 116 7.30 8.61 -29.90
C PRO A 116 5.97 9.21 -30.39
N GLY A 117 4.95 9.35 -29.54
CA GLY A 117 3.62 9.88 -29.87
C GLY A 117 2.47 9.11 -29.23
N THR A 118 1.23 9.43 -29.62
CA THR A 118 0.00 8.86 -29.03
C THR A 118 -0.41 7.49 -29.58
N GLN A 119 0.45 6.83 -30.36
CA GLN A 119 0.14 5.55 -31.03
C GLN A 119 -0.30 4.44 -30.05
N TYR A 120 0.10 4.54 -28.78
CA TYR A 120 -0.24 3.61 -27.71
C TYR A 120 -1.29 4.14 -26.71
N MET A 121 -1.88 5.31 -26.96
CA MET A 121 -2.84 5.99 -26.07
C MET A 121 -4.27 5.44 -26.18
N ASP A 122 -4.64 4.83 -27.30
CA ASP A 122 -5.95 4.18 -27.50
C ASP A 122 -5.76 2.70 -27.80
N PRO A 123 -5.64 1.87 -26.75
CA PRO A 123 -5.49 0.45 -26.94
C PRO A 123 -6.70 -0.19 -27.63
N PRO A 124 -6.51 -1.07 -28.62
CA PRO A 124 -7.62 -1.77 -29.27
C PRO A 124 -8.38 -2.70 -28.30
N ASP A 125 -7.77 -3.08 -27.17
CA ASP A 125 -8.36 -3.88 -26.11
C ASP A 125 -9.04 -3.06 -25.00
N GLY A 126 -8.98 -1.73 -25.05
CA GLY A 126 -9.48 -0.85 -23.99
C GLY A 126 -8.72 -0.94 -22.66
N GLY A 127 -7.47 -1.43 -22.69
CA GLY A 127 -6.62 -1.59 -21.50
C GLY A 127 -6.13 -0.28 -20.86
N SER A 128 -5.29 -0.40 -19.82
CA SER A 128 -4.72 0.73 -19.09
C SER A 128 -3.93 1.67 -20.00
N VAL A 129 -4.16 2.99 -19.85
CA VAL A 129 -3.51 4.06 -20.62
C VAL A 129 -2.35 4.72 -19.86
N THR A 130 -1.84 4.09 -18.79
CA THR A 130 -0.71 4.66 -18.03
C THR A 130 0.57 4.72 -18.86
N PRO A 131 1.43 5.74 -18.68
CA PRO A 131 2.68 5.87 -19.46
C PRO A 131 3.58 4.63 -19.39
N LEU A 132 3.66 3.98 -18.22
CA LEU A 132 4.42 2.75 -18.05
C LEU A 132 3.90 1.59 -18.90
N GLU A 133 2.59 1.44 -19.00
CA GLU A 133 1.98 0.36 -19.81
C GLU A 133 2.19 0.61 -21.30
N GLN A 134 2.16 1.88 -21.71
CA GLN A 134 2.48 2.27 -23.08
C GLN A 134 3.92 1.92 -23.45
N VAL A 135 4.89 2.21 -22.57
CA VAL A 135 6.29 1.82 -22.77
C VAL A 135 6.44 0.30 -22.85
N ARG A 136 5.73 -0.47 -22.00
CA ARG A 136 5.77 -1.94 -22.06
C ARG A 136 5.31 -2.48 -23.40
N ARG A 137 4.22 -1.93 -23.96
CA ARG A 137 3.68 -2.33 -25.26
C ARG A 137 4.59 -1.92 -26.41
N MET A 138 5.12 -0.71 -26.37
CA MET A 138 6.13 -0.26 -27.34
C MET A 138 7.34 -1.19 -27.35
N VAL A 139 7.85 -1.57 -26.18
CA VAL A 139 8.99 -2.50 -26.08
C VAL A 139 8.64 -3.88 -26.63
N ALA A 140 7.41 -4.36 -26.43
CA ALA A 140 6.96 -5.63 -27.00
C ALA A 140 6.92 -5.58 -28.54
N ASP A 141 6.28 -4.57 -29.12
CA ASP A 141 6.22 -4.37 -30.57
C ASP A 141 7.61 -4.28 -31.20
N TYR A 142 8.51 -3.51 -30.58
CA TYR A 142 9.89 -3.41 -31.06
C TYR A 142 10.66 -4.72 -30.95
N ARG A 143 10.45 -5.52 -29.91
CA ARG A 143 11.08 -6.86 -29.81
C ARG A 143 10.58 -7.78 -30.92
N ASP A 144 9.28 -7.78 -31.19
CA ASP A 144 8.70 -8.58 -32.27
C ASP A 144 9.22 -8.14 -33.64
N ARG A 145 9.31 -6.83 -33.87
CA ARG A 145 9.88 -6.26 -35.10
C ARG A 145 11.36 -6.61 -35.25
N ILE A 146 12.16 -6.52 -34.18
CA ILE A 146 13.57 -6.93 -34.20
C ILE A 146 13.68 -8.41 -34.53
N SER A 147 12.92 -9.29 -33.87
CA SER A 147 12.93 -10.72 -34.15
C SER A 147 12.55 -11.04 -35.60
N ASN A 148 11.53 -10.36 -36.13
CA ASN A 148 11.15 -10.48 -37.53
C ASN A 148 12.31 -10.08 -38.46
N LEU A 149 12.95 -8.94 -38.20
CA LEU A 149 14.09 -8.46 -38.98
C LEU A 149 15.29 -9.42 -38.91
N GLU A 150 15.62 -9.95 -37.73
CA GLU A 150 16.69 -10.92 -37.54
C GLU A 150 16.43 -12.26 -38.24
N SER A 151 15.16 -12.65 -38.39
CA SER A 151 14.77 -13.86 -39.10
C SER A 151 14.89 -13.74 -40.63
N ARG A 152 14.94 -12.51 -41.17
CA ARG A 152 15.02 -12.28 -42.62
C ARG A 152 16.36 -12.76 -43.16
N LYS A 153 16.31 -13.54 -44.23
CA LYS A 153 17.48 -14.01 -44.98
C LYS A 153 17.42 -13.50 -46.41
N VAL A 154 18.55 -13.06 -46.93
CA VAL A 154 18.71 -12.72 -48.35
C VAL A 154 19.17 -13.96 -49.09
N CYS A 155 18.40 -14.41 -50.07
CA CYS A 155 18.80 -15.50 -50.96
C CYS A 155 19.64 -14.93 -52.10
N VAL A 156 20.95 -15.03 -51.96
CA VAL A 156 21.91 -14.58 -52.99
C VAL A 156 22.12 -15.71 -54.02
N PRO A 157 22.18 -15.40 -55.32
CA PRO A 157 22.47 -16.40 -56.34
C PRO A 157 23.81 -17.09 -56.09
N ARG A 158 23.87 -18.41 -56.29
CA ARG A 158 25.13 -19.16 -56.16
C ARG A 158 26.03 -18.88 -57.36
N ILE A 159 27.30 -18.59 -57.09
CA ILE A 159 28.32 -18.36 -58.13
C ILE A 159 28.48 -19.56 -59.08
N SER A 160 28.12 -20.76 -58.62
CA SER A 160 28.15 -21.99 -59.42
C SER A 160 27.02 -22.09 -60.46
N ASN A 161 26.10 -21.12 -60.54
CA ASN A 161 25.04 -21.13 -61.54
C ASN A 161 25.62 -20.85 -62.94
N ASP A 162 25.29 -21.70 -63.91
CA ASP A 162 25.75 -21.62 -65.31
C ASP A 162 25.41 -20.27 -65.97
N GLU A 163 24.38 -19.57 -65.47
CA GLU A 163 24.01 -18.21 -65.91
C GLU A 163 25.09 -17.14 -65.62
N PHE A 164 26.16 -17.48 -64.88
CA PHE A 164 27.29 -16.57 -64.66
C PHE A 164 28.56 -17.01 -65.39
N TRP A 165 28.53 -18.12 -66.12
CA TRP A 165 29.69 -18.66 -66.84
C TRP A 165 29.43 -18.67 -68.35
N LEU A 166 30.38 -18.21 -69.14
CA LEU A 166 30.28 -18.17 -70.61
C LEU A 166 31.40 -19.00 -71.20
N SER A 167 31.07 -19.96 -72.07
CA SER A 167 32.06 -20.72 -72.84
C SER A 167 32.22 -20.08 -74.21
N PHE A 168 33.44 -19.68 -74.55
CA PHE A 168 33.77 -19.13 -75.86
C PHE A 168 35.18 -19.55 -76.25
N ASN A 169 35.37 -20.02 -77.50
CA ASN A 169 36.66 -20.52 -78.01
C ASN A 169 37.35 -21.52 -77.08
N ASN A 170 36.61 -22.52 -76.60
CA ASN A 170 37.11 -23.57 -75.71
C ASN A 170 37.70 -23.07 -74.37
N ARG A 171 37.31 -21.85 -73.94
CA ARG A 171 37.66 -21.25 -72.65
C ARG A 171 36.38 -20.84 -71.91
N ILE A 172 36.44 -20.89 -70.59
CA ILE A 172 35.34 -20.51 -69.69
C ILE A 172 35.67 -19.16 -69.06
N PHE A 173 34.72 -18.23 -69.11
CA PHE A 173 34.82 -16.88 -68.55
C PHE A 173 33.71 -16.64 -67.54
N PHE A 174 34.04 -15.99 -66.42
CA PHE A 174 33.05 -15.54 -65.44
C PHE A 174 32.46 -14.18 -65.82
N ARG A 175 31.14 -14.06 -65.81
CA ARG A 175 30.40 -12.82 -66.08
C ARG A 175 30.19 -12.04 -64.78
N GLU A 176 31.21 -11.30 -64.36
CA GLU A 176 31.22 -10.56 -63.09
C GLU A 176 30.08 -9.54 -62.98
N GLU A 177 29.84 -8.72 -64.00
CA GLU A 177 28.76 -7.71 -63.98
C GLU A 177 27.36 -8.34 -63.88
N THR A 178 27.14 -9.48 -64.53
CA THR A 178 25.87 -10.21 -64.48
C THR A 178 25.64 -10.77 -63.08
N TYR A 179 26.66 -11.38 -62.48
CA TYR A 179 26.59 -11.86 -61.10
C TYR A 179 26.35 -10.71 -60.12
N ARG A 180 27.12 -9.62 -60.21
CA ARG A 180 26.96 -8.43 -59.35
C ARG A 180 25.54 -7.85 -59.45
N SER A 181 25.00 -7.75 -60.66
CA SER A 181 23.63 -7.28 -60.89
C SER A 181 22.58 -8.21 -60.27
N ALA A 182 22.76 -9.53 -60.38
CA ALA A 182 21.85 -10.51 -59.80
C ALA A 182 21.91 -10.51 -58.26
N VAL A 183 23.09 -10.30 -57.68
CA VAL A 183 23.27 -10.13 -56.23
C VAL A 183 22.54 -8.88 -55.74
N ILE A 184 22.75 -7.72 -56.40
CA ILE A 184 22.09 -6.46 -56.04
C ILE A 184 20.56 -6.60 -56.11
N LYS A 185 20.04 -7.15 -57.21
CA LYS A 185 18.59 -7.41 -57.35
C LYS A 185 18.05 -8.31 -56.24
N SER A 186 18.83 -9.30 -55.80
CA SER A 186 18.42 -10.20 -54.72
C SER A 186 18.36 -9.49 -53.35
N ILE A 187 19.29 -8.56 -53.11
CA ILE A 187 19.31 -7.73 -51.90
C ILE A 187 18.15 -6.71 -51.91
N GLU A 188 17.93 -6.05 -53.04
CA GLU A 188 16.82 -5.10 -53.23
C GLU A 188 15.45 -5.79 -53.15
N ALA A 189 15.30 -6.97 -53.75
CA ALA A 189 14.08 -7.79 -53.65
C ALA A 189 13.81 -8.24 -52.22
N ALA A 190 14.86 -8.40 -51.41
CA ALA A 190 14.74 -8.62 -49.97
C ALA A 190 14.42 -7.34 -49.20
N GLY A 191 14.18 -6.20 -49.86
CA GLY A 191 13.81 -4.92 -49.25
C GLY A 191 14.96 -4.20 -48.54
N ILE A 192 16.21 -4.50 -48.92
CA ILE A 192 17.41 -3.90 -48.36
C ILE A 192 17.98 -2.90 -49.38
N GLY A 193 18.12 -1.63 -48.99
CA GLY A 193 18.74 -0.62 -49.84
C GLY A 193 20.24 -0.83 -49.94
N VAL A 194 20.78 -0.84 -51.16
CA VAL A 194 22.22 -0.91 -51.44
C VAL A 194 22.72 0.50 -51.74
N LYS A 195 23.64 1.05 -50.94
CA LYS A 195 24.37 2.28 -51.28
C LYS A 195 25.69 1.91 -51.97
N GLY A 196 25.97 2.54 -53.11
CA GLY A 196 27.30 2.50 -53.71
C GLY A 196 28.28 3.34 -52.89
N GLU A 197 29.54 2.88 -52.82
CA GLU A 197 30.67 3.70 -52.38
C GLU A 197 30.99 4.79 -53.40
#